data_AF-A0A0G0YQW0-F1
#
_entry.id   AF-A0A0G0YQW0-F1
#
_cell.length_a   1.000
_cell.length_b   1.000
_cell.length_c   1.000
_cell.angle_alpha   90.00
_cell.angle_beta   90.00
_cell.angle_gamma   90.00
#
_symmetry.space_group_name_H-M   'P 1'
#
loop_
_entity.id
_entity.type
_entity.pdbx_description
1 polymer ?
#
loop_
_entity_poly.entity_id
_entity_poly.type
_entity_poly.pdbx_seq_one_letter_code
_entity_poly.pdbx_strand_id
1 'polypeptide(L)'
;MIRRIFPYSDHKIGKRACLYSQIGLCDPCPNDIEKIESGEFKNIARRKYLKNIRNIKSFLDGHLEKVRQGMEKEMKINSKNQDFEQAAEMRNKIQKLEYITSPKISVDSYLENPNLYEDVRQKELAEFKKLLIKFLPEIKKLKRIECFDVAHLHGESATASMVTFIEGTADKSFYRHFRIRQKNSQDDYESMREVARRRKKNLEAWGKPDLIVVDGGAGQLSIFLKEFAEDKIPVIGLAKKFETLVIPGGYLGTTDMRNVRLPKGDVLNLVQRIRNEAHRFAQAYHHKLFARSLFEKDK
;
A
#
# COMPACT_ATOMS: atom_id res chain seq x y z
N MET A 1 -7.60 17.72 -6.87
CA MET A 1 -6.69 16.83 -6.11
C MET A 1 -6.24 17.44 -4.78
N ILE A 2 -5.68 18.66 -4.77
CA ILE A 2 -5.22 19.37 -3.55
C ILE A 2 -6.31 19.50 -2.47
N ARG A 3 -7.56 19.78 -2.87
CA ARG A 3 -8.71 19.94 -1.96
C ARG A 3 -9.03 18.71 -1.10
N ARG A 4 -8.61 17.51 -1.53
CA ARG A 4 -8.74 16.26 -0.76
C ARG A 4 -7.64 16.09 0.31
N ILE A 5 -6.56 16.87 0.22
CA ILE A 5 -5.48 16.91 1.21
C ILE A 5 -5.77 18.06 2.18
N PHE A 6 -6.14 19.21 1.62
CA PHE A 6 -6.46 20.41 2.36
C PHE A 6 -7.86 20.90 1.96
N PRO A 7 -8.90 20.58 2.74
CA PRO A 7 -10.25 21.07 2.49
C PRO A 7 -10.37 22.59 2.64
N TYR A 8 -10.87 23.30 1.64
CA TYR A 8 -11.00 24.77 1.69
C TYR A 8 -12.30 25.24 1.04
N SER A 9 -12.82 26.39 1.48
CA SER A 9 -13.98 27.05 0.91
C SER A 9 -13.62 27.89 -0.32
N ASP A 10 -14.51 27.92 -1.30
CA ASP A 10 -14.44 28.81 -2.47
C ASP A 10 -15.73 29.62 -2.61
N HIS A 11 -16.35 29.95 -1.48
CA HIS A 11 -17.62 30.65 -1.44
C HIS A 11 -17.55 31.75 -0.38
N LYS A 12 -18.38 32.78 -0.54
CA LYS A 12 -18.62 33.77 0.51
C LYS A 12 -19.37 33.13 1.67
N ILE A 13 -19.21 33.70 2.86
CA ILE A 13 -19.92 33.23 4.06
C ILE A 13 -21.42 33.43 3.85
N GLY A 14 -22.19 32.37 4.08
CA GLY A 14 -23.63 32.33 3.88
C GLY A 14 -24.33 31.44 4.90
N LYS A 15 -25.65 31.27 4.76
CA LYS A 15 -26.50 30.61 5.77
C LYS A 15 -26.52 29.07 5.67
N ARG A 16 -26.07 28.47 4.56
CA ARG A 16 -26.16 27.02 4.31
C ARG A 16 -24.78 26.39 4.10
N ALA A 17 -24.61 25.15 4.52
CA ALA A 17 -23.40 24.37 4.23
C ALA A 17 -23.20 24.31 2.71
N CYS A 18 -21.96 24.45 2.23
CA CYS A 18 -21.70 24.35 0.80
C CYS A 18 -21.70 22.88 0.36
N LEU A 19 -21.91 22.64 -0.95
CA LEU A 19 -21.84 21.29 -1.53
C LEU A 19 -20.53 20.59 -1.17
N TYR A 20 -19.42 21.32 -1.18
CA TYR A 20 -18.11 20.79 -0.81
C TYR A 20 -17.99 20.39 0.66
N SER A 21 -18.77 20.98 1.57
CA SER A 21 -18.83 20.55 2.97
C SER A 21 -19.44 19.14 3.06
N GLN A 22 -20.54 18.91 2.33
CA GLN A 22 -21.27 17.63 2.34
C GLN A 22 -20.44 16.45 1.83
N ILE A 23 -19.49 16.71 0.93
CA ILE A 23 -18.57 15.69 0.39
C ILE A 23 -17.16 15.74 1.01
N GLY A 24 -16.99 16.47 2.13
CA GLY A 24 -15.73 16.53 2.90
C GLY A 24 -14.58 17.30 2.24
N LEU A 25 -14.86 18.08 1.19
CA LEU A 25 -13.89 18.93 0.48
C LEU A 25 -13.81 20.36 1.04
N CYS A 26 -14.66 20.69 2.01
CA CYS A 26 -14.64 21.95 2.77
C CYS A 26 -14.93 21.64 4.24
N ASP A 27 -13.92 21.14 4.97
CA ASP A 27 -14.02 20.76 6.38
C ASP A 27 -12.93 21.45 7.24
N PRO A 28 -13.31 22.13 8.34
CA PRO A 28 -14.66 22.58 8.67
C PRO A 28 -15.11 23.70 7.72
N CYS A 29 -16.36 23.67 7.27
CA CYS A 29 -16.88 24.71 6.37
C CYS A 29 -17.07 26.03 7.13
N PRO A 30 -16.66 27.19 6.57
CA PRO A 30 -16.90 28.48 7.22
C PRO A 30 -18.36 28.75 7.58
N ASN A 31 -19.31 28.30 6.76
CA ASN A 31 -20.74 28.46 7.06
C ASN A 31 -21.19 27.59 8.22
N ASP A 32 -20.57 26.42 8.42
CA ASP A 32 -20.87 25.53 9.53
C ASP A 32 -20.22 26.04 10.83
N ILE A 33 -19.01 26.62 10.74
CA ILE A 33 -18.34 27.29 11.86
C ILE A 33 -19.18 28.46 12.38
N GLU A 34 -19.76 29.27 11.48
CA GLU A 34 -20.55 30.43 11.89
C GLU A 34 -21.85 30.05 12.63
N LYS A 35 -22.38 28.86 12.39
CA LYS A 35 -23.59 28.33 13.07
C LYS A 35 -23.32 27.78 14.47
N ILE A 36 -22.06 27.58 14.85
CA ILE A 36 -21.74 27.07 16.18
C ILE A 36 -22.09 28.14 17.22
N GLU A 37 -23.04 27.86 18.09
CA GLU A 37 -23.50 28.79 19.14
C GLU A 37 -22.46 28.95 20.26
N SER A 38 -21.78 27.87 20.64
CA SER A 38 -20.72 27.91 21.65
C SER A 38 -19.45 28.58 21.10
N GLY A 39 -19.08 29.71 21.70
CA GLY A 39 -17.90 30.49 21.31
C GLY A 39 -16.59 29.71 21.40
N GLU A 40 -16.47 28.77 22.33
CA GLU A 40 -15.27 27.95 22.49
C GLU A 40 -15.09 26.97 21.31
N PHE A 41 -16.13 26.18 21.01
CA PHE A 41 -16.12 25.25 19.88
C PHE A 41 -15.98 25.99 18.54
N LYS A 42 -16.62 27.15 18.39
CA LYS A 42 -16.46 28.02 17.22
C LYS A 42 -15.01 28.44 17.00
N ASN A 43 -14.33 28.85 18.06
CA ASN A 43 -12.92 29.24 18.01
C ASN A 43 -12.01 28.07 17.66
N ILE A 44 -12.25 26.87 18.20
CA ILE A 44 -11.48 25.66 17.87
C ILE A 44 -11.62 25.33 16.37
N ALA A 45 -12.85 25.29 15.86
CA ALA A 45 -13.12 24.98 14.46
C ALA A 45 -12.51 26.03 13.51
N ARG A 46 -12.61 27.32 13.87
CA ARG A 46 -11.98 28.42 13.14
C ARG A 46 -10.45 28.29 13.10
N ARG A 47 -9.81 27.97 14.22
CA ARG A 47 -8.36 27.74 14.27
C ARG A 47 -7.95 26.54 13.40
N LYS A 48 -8.72 25.45 13.42
CA LYS A 48 -8.50 24.27 12.56
C LYS A 48 -8.53 24.66 11.08
N TYR A 49 -9.56 25.40 10.66
CA TYR A 49 -9.68 25.88 9.29
C TYR A 49 -8.50 26.78 8.87
N LEU A 50 -8.16 27.78 9.68
CA LEU A 50 -7.06 28.71 9.39
C LEU A 50 -5.68 28.02 9.39
N LYS A 51 -5.47 27.00 10.23
CA LYS A 51 -4.27 26.14 10.16
C LYS A 51 -4.22 25.44 8.80
N ASN A 52 -5.35 24.92 8.31
CA ASN A 52 -5.42 24.26 7.01
C ASN A 52 -5.09 25.23 5.85
N ILE A 53 -5.65 26.45 5.87
CA ILE A 53 -5.33 27.49 4.87
C ILE A 53 -3.84 27.87 4.88
N ARG A 54 -3.23 27.99 6.07
CA ARG A 54 -1.78 28.23 6.19
C ARG A 54 -0.97 27.09 5.58
N ASN A 55 -1.38 25.84 5.76
CA ASN A 55 -0.72 24.70 5.14
C ASN A 55 -0.85 24.71 3.61
N ILE A 56 -2.01 25.10 3.07
CA ILE A 56 -2.19 25.28 1.61
C ILE A 56 -1.25 26.35 1.08
N LYS A 57 -1.21 27.52 1.73
CA LYS A 57 -0.33 28.62 1.31
C LYS A 57 1.12 28.16 1.32
N SER A 58 1.58 27.57 2.42
CA SER A 58 2.94 27.04 2.54
C SER A 58 3.26 25.96 1.51
N PHE A 59 2.28 25.16 1.11
CA PHE A 59 2.45 24.15 0.05
C PHE A 59 2.61 24.80 -1.33
N LEU A 60 1.77 25.78 -1.66
CA LEU A 60 1.82 26.51 -2.94
C LEU A 60 3.09 27.37 -3.06
N ASP A 61 3.62 27.87 -1.94
CA ASP A 61 4.88 28.62 -1.88
C ASP A 61 6.13 27.70 -2.00
N GLY A 62 5.95 26.39 -2.22
CA GLY A 62 7.05 25.44 -2.41
C GLY A 62 7.68 24.88 -1.13
N HIS A 63 7.16 25.22 0.05
CA HIS A 63 7.64 24.68 1.33
C HIS A 63 7.05 23.31 1.67
N LEU A 64 7.12 22.38 0.72
CA LEU A 64 6.55 21.04 0.82
C LEU A 64 7.05 20.27 2.05
N GLU A 65 8.37 20.27 2.27
CA GLU A 65 9.01 19.52 3.34
C GLU A 65 8.49 19.95 4.72
N LYS A 66 8.28 21.25 4.91
CA LYS A 66 7.76 21.81 6.17
C LYS A 66 6.33 21.35 6.43
N VAL A 67 5.47 21.38 5.41
CA VAL A 67 4.09 20.91 5.52
C VAL A 67 4.07 19.41 5.81
N ARG A 68 4.88 18.62 5.09
CA ARG A 68 4.99 17.18 5.29
C ARG A 68 5.45 16.83 6.70
N GLN A 69 6.52 17.44 7.19
CA GLN A 69 7.04 17.21 8.55
C GLN A 69 5.99 17.54 9.63
N GLY A 70 5.23 18.62 9.44
CA GLY A 70 4.11 18.97 10.32
C GLY A 70 3.05 17.87 10.38
N MET A 71 2.63 17.37 9.21
CA MET A 71 1.64 16.28 9.11
C MET A 71 2.18 14.96 9.69
N GLU A 72 3.45 14.62 9.43
CA GLU A 72 4.08 13.43 10.01
C GLU A 72 4.14 13.49 11.55
N LYS A 73 4.41 14.67 12.11
CA LYS A 73 4.41 14.87 13.56
C LYS A 73 3.01 14.68 14.14
N GLU A 74 1.99 15.24 13.51
CA GLU A 74 0.58 15.10 13.91
C GLU A 74 0.11 13.64 13.83
N MET A 75 0.47 12.93 12.76
CA MET A 75 0.22 11.48 12.62
C MET A 75 0.86 10.67 13.76
N LYS A 76 2.12 10.96 14.12
CA LYS A 76 2.83 10.27 15.21
C LYS A 76 2.19 10.55 16.57
N ILE A 77 1.71 11.77 16.80
CA ILE A 77 0.99 12.12 18.04
C ILE A 77 -0.31 11.31 18.14
N ASN A 78 -1.14 11.33 17.10
CA ASN A 78 -2.39 10.56 17.06
C ASN A 78 -2.14 9.06 17.27
N SER A 79 -1.09 8.51 16.64
CA SER A 79 -0.71 7.11 16.82
C SER A 79 -0.25 6.79 18.25
N LYS A 80 0.36 7.74 18.98
CA LYS A 80 0.75 7.55 20.39
C LYS A 80 -0.46 7.61 21.32
N ASN A 81 -1.42 8.47 21.01
CA ASN A 81 -2.68 8.61 21.75
C ASN A 81 -3.69 7.49 21.45
N GLN A 82 -3.32 6.50 20.63
CA GLN A 82 -4.21 5.42 20.17
C GLN A 82 -5.39 5.89 19.29
N ASP A 83 -5.32 7.12 18.76
CA ASP A 83 -6.26 7.67 17.78
C ASP A 83 -5.92 7.16 16.37
N PHE A 84 -6.08 5.85 16.15
CA PHE A 84 -5.63 5.18 14.93
C PHE A 84 -6.33 5.67 13.66
N GLU A 85 -7.60 6.07 13.74
CA GLU A 85 -8.35 6.60 12.60
C GLU A 85 -7.76 7.93 12.12
N GLN A 86 -7.50 8.86 13.04
CA GLN A 86 -6.92 10.16 12.71
C GLN A 86 -5.46 10.02 12.24
N ALA A 87 -4.72 9.07 12.81
CA ALA A 87 -3.38 8.73 12.32
C ALA A 87 -3.43 8.17 10.88
N ALA A 88 -4.40 7.30 10.58
CA ALA A 88 -4.59 6.76 9.24
C ALA A 88 -5.01 7.85 8.24
N GLU A 89 -5.92 8.76 8.62
CA GLU A 89 -6.33 9.88 7.77
C GLU A 89 -5.13 10.77 7.41
N MET A 90 -4.30 11.12 8.41
CA MET A 90 -3.10 11.93 8.21
C MET A 90 -2.08 11.22 7.32
N ARG A 91 -1.86 9.92 7.53
CA ARG A 91 -1.02 9.09 6.65
C ARG A 91 -1.49 9.13 5.20
N ASN A 92 -2.80 8.97 4.98
CA ASN A 92 -3.40 8.98 3.64
C ASN A 92 -3.26 10.36 2.98
N LYS A 93 -3.34 11.46 3.74
CA LYS A 93 -3.08 12.82 3.25
C LYS A 93 -1.61 13.00 2.84
N ILE A 94 -0.66 12.52 3.63
CA ILE A 94 0.78 12.54 3.31
C ILE A 94 1.05 11.77 2.01
N GLN A 95 0.50 10.57 1.84
CA GLN A 95 0.67 9.79 0.62
C GLN A 95 0.13 10.50 -0.63
N LYS A 96 -1.05 11.14 -0.52
CA LYS A 96 -1.60 11.95 -1.63
C LYS A 96 -0.72 13.16 -1.94
N LEU A 97 -0.17 13.80 -0.91
CA LEU A 97 0.74 14.92 -1.06
C LEU A 97 1.98 14.48 -1.85
N GLU A 98 2.61 13.39 -1.42
CA GLU A 98 3.76 12.79 -2.09
C GLU A 98 3.45 12.38 -3.53
N TYR A 99 2.25 11.84 -3.80
CA TYR A 99 1.83 11.48 -5.15
C TYR A 99 1.76 12.70 -6.09
N ILE A 100 1.17 13.81 -5.63
CA ILE A 100 1.03 15.03 -6.45
C ILE A 100 2.40 15.69 -6.69
N THR A 101 3.31 15.61 -5.72
CA THR A 101 4.65 16.19 -5.79
C THR A 101 5.70 15.21 -6.31
N SER A 102 5.31 13.98 -6.63
CA SER A 102 6.21 13.02 -7.25
C SER A 102 6.66 13.61 -8.59
N PRO A 103 7.96 13.56 -8.92
CA PRO A 103 8.43 14.05 -10.21
C PRO A 103 7.65 13.32 -11.30
N LYS A 104 6.81 14.07 -12.02
CA LYS A 104 6.20 13.56 -13.25
C LYS A 104 7.29 13.59 -14.29
N ILE A 105 7.66 12.43 -14.79
CA ILE A 105 8.50 12.30 -15.98
C ILE A 105 7.81 13.12 -17.07
N SER A 106 8.45 14.20 -17.53
CA SER A 106 7.88 15.02 -18.59
C SER A 106 7.88 14.23 -19.89
N VAL A 107 6.98 14.60 -20.82
CA VAL A 107 6.99 13.99 -22.15
C VAL A 107 8.35 14.19 -22.82
N ASP A 108 9.00 15.33 -22.56
CA ASP A 108 10.34 15.66 -23.08
C ASP A 108 11.42 14.65 -22.62
N SER A 109 11.32 14.11 -21.40
CA SER A 109 12.26 13.10 -20.92
C SER A 109 12.21 11.80 -21.73
N TYR A 110 11.05 11.46 -22.34
CA TYR A 110 10.94 10.31 -23.24
C TYR A 110 11.47 10.62 -24.65
N LEU A 111 11.50 11.90 -25.05
CA LEU A 111 12.13 12.33 -26.31
C LEU A 111 13.65 12.25 -26.21
N GLU A 112 14.22 12.57 -25.05
CA GLU A 112 15.66 12.46 -24.78
C GLU A 112 16.13 11.01 -24.60
N ASN A 113 15.31 10.16 -23.96
CA ASN A 113 15.59 8.74 -23.81
C ASN A 113 14.34 7.89 -24.12
N PRO A 114 14.25 7.31 -25.34
CA PRO A 114 13.14 6.44 -25.72
C PRO A 114 12.94 5.21 -24.81
N ASN A 115 14.00 4.73 -24.16
CA ASN A 115 13.99 3.55 -23.27
C ASN A 115 13.91 3.93 -21.78
N LEU A 116 13.57 5.19 -21.47
CA LEU A 116 13.56 5.70 -20.10
C LEU A 116 12.73 4.83 -19.15
N TYR A 117 11.62 4.26 -19.64
CA TYR A 117 10.79 3.40 -18.83
C TYR A 117 11.54 2.12 -18.43
N GLU A 118 12.10 1.39 -19.39
CA GLU A 118 12.87 0.18 -19.17
C GLU A 118 14.07 0.44 -18.26
N ASP A 119 14.80 1.54 -18.48
CA ASP A 119 15.97 1.93 -17.70
C ASP A 119 15.61 2.16 -16.22
N VAL A 120 14.48 2.84 -15.96
CA VAL A 120 13.97 3.03 -14.60
C VAL A 120 13.66 1.68 -13.95
N ARG A 121 13.00 0.75 -14.67
CA ARG A 121 12.69 -0.59 -14.12
C ARG A 121 13.92 -1.39 -13.79
N GLN A 122 14.90 -1.38 -14.67
CA GLN A 122 16.16 -2.09 -14.47
C GLN A 122 16.92 -1.50 -13.28
N LYS A 123 16.96 -0.17 -13.16
CA LYS A 123 17.59 0.50 -12.02
C LYS A 123 16.92 0.13 -10.69
N GLU A 124 15.58 0.14 -10.65
CA GLU A 124 14.82 -0.23 -9.45
C GLU A 124 15.06 -1.68 -9.03
N LEU A 125 15.10 -2.61 -9.99
CA LEU A 125 15.46 -4.00 -9.72
C LEU A 125 16.90 -4.15 -9.24
N ALA A 126 17.84 -3.43 -9.87
CA ALA A 126 19.26 -3.50 -9.50
C ALA A 126 19.48 -3.01 -8.06
N GLU A 127 18.89 -1.88 -7.69
CA GLU A 127 18.97 -1.35 -6.32
C GLU A 127 18.24 -2.26 -5.32
N PHE A 128 17.10 -2.85 -5.71
CA PHE A 128 16.40 -3.79 -4.83
C PHE A 128 17.21 -5.06 -4.60
N LYS A 129 17.80 -5.64 -5.66
CA LYS A 129 18.72 -6.79 -5.56
C LYS A 129 19.91 -6.46 -4.66
N LYS A 130 20.53 -5.29 -4.83
CA LYS A 130 21.65 -4.82 -4.01
C LYS A 130 21.28 -4.69 -2.53
N LEU A 131 20.06 -4.24 -2.23
CA LEU A 131 19.54 -4.21 -0.86
C LEU A 131 19.35 -5.63 -0.32
N LEU A 132 18.72 -6.52 -1.09
CA LEU A 132 18.41 -7.88 -0.64
C LEU A 132 19.66 -8.73 -0.39
N ILE A 133 20.70 -8.62 -1.22
CA ILE A 133 21.95 -9.40 -1.06
C ILE A 133 22.61 -9.18 0.30
N LYS A 134 22.44 -8.01 0.93
CA LYS A 134 22.96 -7.72 2.28
C LYS A 134 22.37 -8.63 3.36
N PHE A 135 21.20 -9.19 3.10
CA PHE A 135 20.45 -10.02 4.05
C PHE A 135 20.26 -11.46 3.53
N LEU A 136 20.15 -11.62 2.21
CA LEU A 136 19.91 -12.88 1.50
C LEU A 136 21.00 -13.05 0.43
N PRO A 137 22.24 -13.42 0.82
CA PRO A 137 23.39 -13.43 -0.09
C PRO A 137 23.26 -14.44 -1.23
N GLU A 138 22.39 -15.44 -1.10
CA GLU A 138 22.22 -16.49 -2.11
C GLU A 138 21.33 -16.06 -3.30
N ILE A 139 20.77 -14.85 -3.28
CA ILE A 139 20.00 -14.31 -4.41
C ILE A 139 20.93 -14.01 -5.59
N LYS A 140 20.95 -14.94 -6.56
CA LYS A 140 21.76 -14.82 -7.79
C LYS A 140 21.12 -13.89 -8.82
N LYS A 141 19.81 -13.97 -8.98
CA LYS A 141 19.01 -13.20 -9.96
C LYS A 141 17.72 -12.69 -9.33
N LEU A 142 17.14 -11.65 -9.91
CA LEU A 142 15.89 -11.04 -9.47
C LEU A 142 15.08 -10.61 -10.69
N LYS A 143 14.68 -11.58 -11.53
CA LYS A 143 13.88 -11.35 -12.74
C LYS A 143 12.41 -11.58 -12.49
N ARG A 144 12.07 -12.67 -11.79
CA ARG A 144 10.68 -13.05 -11.50
C ARG A 144 10.37 -12.86 -10.02
N ILE A 145 9.54 -11.88 -9.70
CA ILE A 145 9.06 -11.62 -8.34
C ILE A 145 7.57 -11.97 -8.28
N GLU A 146 7.17 -12.78 -7.32
CA GLU A 146 5.76 -13.10 -7.09
C GLU A 146 5.31 -12.53 -5.76
N CYS A 147 4.16 -11.85 -5.74
CA CYS A 147 3.60 -11.28 -4.52
C CYS A 147 2.23 -11.86 -4.22
N PHE A 148 2.05 -12.32 -2.98
CA PHE A 148 0.81 -12.90 -2.46
C PHE A 148 0.11 -11.93 -1.52
N ASP A 149 -1.15 -11.60 -1.82
CA ASP A 149 -2.09 -10.94 -0.91
C ASP A 149 -3.12 -12.01 -0.50
N VAL A 150 -3.18 -12.31 0.79
CA VAL A 150 -4.18 -13.22 1.35
C VAL A 150 -5.22 -12.39 2.09
N ALA A 151 -6.44 -12.40 1.57
CA ALA A 151 -7.51 -11.55 2.05
C ALA A 151 -8.61 -12.40 2.68
N HIS A 152 -8.94 -12.06 3.93
CA HIS A 152 -10.08 -12.63 4.65
C HIS A 152 -11.36 -11.91 4.21
N LEU A 153 -12.18 -12.60 3.42
CA LEU A 153 -13.59 -12.25 3.34
C LEU A 153 -14.21 -12.67 4.67
N HIS A 154 -14.86 -11.74 5.38
CA HIS A 154 -15.74 -12.10 6.49
C HIS A 154 -16.90 -12.92 5.91
N GLY A 155 -16.85 -14.26 6.00
CA GLY A 155 -17.81 -15.20 5.39
C GLY A 155 -17.21 -16.55 4.95
N GLU A 156 -17.95 -17.30 4.13
CA GLU A 156 -17.67 -18.71 3.75
C GLU A 156 -16.62 -18.91 2.62
N SER A 157 -15.93 -17.87 2.15
CA SER A 157 -15.03 -18.01 0.98
C SER A 157 -13.75 -17.20 1.11
N ALA A 158 -12.76 -17.74 1.82
CA ALA A 158 -11.42 -17.16 1.86
C ALA A 158 -10.73 -17.26 0.48
N THR A 159 -9.95 -16.22 0.12
CA THR A 159 -9.27 -16.16 -1.18
C THR A 159 -7.88 -15.55 -1.06
N ALA A 160 -6.95 -16.05 -1.86
CA ALA A 160 -5.64 -15.43 -2.03
C ALA A 160 -5.42 -15.02 -3.49
N SER A 161 -4.60 -14.00 -3.67
CA SER A 161 -4.25 -13.45 -4.98
C SER A 161 -2.74 -13.44 -5.13
N MET A 162 -2.25 -13.89 -6.29
CA MET A 162 -0.85 -13.83 -6.65
C MET A 162 -0.69 -12.97 -7.89
N VAL A 163 0.18 -11.96 -7.78
CA VAL A 163 0.64 -11.16 -8.91
C VAL A 163 2.10 -11.48 -9.21
N THR A 164 2.48 -11.37 -10.47
CA THR A 164 3.84 -11.65 -10.94
C THR A 164 4.42 -10.41 -11.59
N PHE A 165 5.67 -10.12 -11.25
CA PHE A 165 6.49 -9.11 -11.89
C PHE A 165 7.64 -9.82 -12.62
N ILE A 166 7.80 -9.51 -13.90
CA ILE A 166 8.91 -9.95 -14.74
C ILE A 166 9.73 -8.71 -15.09
N GLU A 167 11.01 -8.74 -14.76
CA GLU A 167 11.97 -7.65 -15.03
C GLU A 167 11.44 -6.27 -14.59
N GLY A 168 10.80 -6.23 -13.40
CA GLY A 168 10.37 -4.99 -12.74
C GLY A 168 8.98 -4.51 -13.17
N THR A 169 8.34 -5.23 -14.09
CA THR A 169 7.02 -4.88 -14.65
C THR A 169 6.00 -5.97 -14.35
N ALA A 170 4.78 -5.56 -14.05
CA ALA A 170 3.66 -6.44 -13.79
C ALA A 170 3.29 -7.25 -15.05
N ASP A 171 3.27 -8.58 -14.96
CA ASP A 171 2.83 -9.46 -16.04
C ASP A 171 1.54 -10.19 -15.65
N LYS A 172 0.43 -9.68 -16.18
CA LYS A 172 -0.93 -10.15 -15.87
C LYS A 172 -1.19 -11.59 -16.34
N SER A 173 -0.44 -12.12 -17.31
CA SER A 173 -0.63 -13.49 -17.82
C SER A 173 -0.34 -14.55 -16.75
N PHE A 174 0.54 -14.23 -15.80
CA PHE A 174 0.92 -15.10 -14.70
C PHE A 174 0.10 -14.90 -13.42
N TYR A 175 -0.89 -14.00 -13.43
CA TYR A 175 -1.70 -13.74 -12.25
C TYR A 175 -2.59 -14.93 -11.92
N ARG A 176 -2.81 -15.20 -10.62
CA ARG A 176 -3.63 -16.32 -10.17
C ARG A 176 -4.48 -15.92 -8.97
N HIS A 177 -5.74 -16.36 -8.98
CA HIS A 177 -6.59 -16.38 -7.79
C HIS A 177 -6.66 -17.79 -7.23
N PHE A 178 -6.57 -17.90 -5.91
CA PHE A 178 -6.74 -19.14 -5.18
C PHE A 178 -8.04 -19.04 -4.38
N ARG A 179 -9.05 -19.82 -4.79
CA ARG A 179 -10.19 -20.13 -3.93
C ARG A 179 -9.74 -21.15 -2.89
N ILE A 180 -9.88 -20.81 -1.62
CA ILE A 180 -9.50 -21.66 -0.48
C ILE A 180 -10.69 -22.56 -0.17
N ARG A 181 -10.44 -23.86 -0.01
CA ARG A 181 -11.51 -24.88 0.03
C ARG A 181 -11.90 -25.30 1.45
N GLN A 182 -11.31 -24.70 2.47
CA GLN A 182 -11.47 -25.18 3.85
C GLN A 182 -12.80 -24.73 4.49
N LYS A 183 -13.45 -25.67 5.20
CA LYS A 183 -14.76 -25.49 5.85
C LYS A 183 -14.72 -24.59 7.10
N ASN A 184 -13.56 -24.45 7.75
CA ASN A 184 -13.40 -23.62 8.95
C ASN A 184 -12.66 -22.34 8.58
N SER A 185 -13.40 -21.25 8.39
CA SER A 185 -12.92 -19.92 8.00
C SER A 185 -12.11 -19.18 9.08
N GLN A 186 -11.73 -19.85 10.18
CA GLN A 186 -11.01 -19.25 11.31
C GLN A 186 -9.51 -19.54 11.35
N ASP A 187 -8.98 -20.45 10.52
CA ASP A 187 -7.53 -20.72 10.46
C ASP A 187 -6.87 -20.06 9.23
N ASP A 188 -6.46 -18.82 9.43
CA ASP A 188 -5.74 -18.00 8.44
C ASP A 188 -4.40 -18.62 8.04
N TYR A 189 -3.79 -19.42 8.93
CA TYR A 189 -2.51 -20.05 8.70
C TYR A 189 -2.62 -21.25 7.79
N GLU A 190 -3.62 -22.11 8.00
CA GLU A 190 -3.81 -23.27 7.12
C GLU A 190 -4.27 -22.85 5.72
N SER A 191 -5.07 -21.79 5.63
CA SER A 191 -5.43 -21.12 4.38
C SER A 191 -4.19 -20.69 3.56
N MET A 192 -3.22 -20.03 4.19
CA MET A 192 -1.97 -19.66 3.53
C MET A 192 -1.11 -20.87 3.17
N ARG A 193 -1.11 -21.90 4.02
CA ARG A 193 -0.39 -23.14 3.75
C ARG A 193 -0.92 -23.84 2.51
N GLU A 194 -2.24 -23.89 2.33
CA GLU A 194 -2.87 -24.43 1.13
C GLU A 194 -2.38 -23.70 -0.13
N VAL A 195 -2.37 -22.36 -0.08
CA VAL A 195 -1.92 -21.50 -1.19
C VAL A 195 -0.45 -21.76 -1.52
N ALA A 196 0.42 -21.77 -0.50
CA ALA A 196 1.85 -22.03 -0.67
C ALA A 196 2.10 -23.42 -1.27
N ARG A 197 1.44 -24.47 -0.78
CA ARG A 197 1.53 -25.84 -1.31
C ARG A 197 1.07 -25.94 -2.76
N ARG A 198 -0.06 -25.31 -3.09
CA ARG A 198 -0.58 -25.27 -4.46
C ARG A 198 0.38 -24.54 -5.40
N ARG A 199 1.00 -23.45 -4.92
CA ARG A 199 2.03 -22.75 -5.68
C ARG A 199 3.27 -23.62 -5.89
N LYS A 200 3.76 -24.28 -4.83
CA LYS A 200 4.93 -25.18 -4.86
C LYS A 200 4.75 -26.31 -5.87
N LYS A 201 3.58 -26.95 -5.90
CA LYS A 201 3.23 -27.98 -6.88
C LYS A 201 3.30 -27.52 -8.35
N ASN A 202 3.26 -26.21 -8.60
CA ASN A 202 3.28 -25.63 -9.94
C ASN A 202 4.55 -24.80 -10.23
N LEU A 203 5.66 -25.05 -9.53
CA LEU A 203 6.93 -24.36 -9.78
C LEU A 203 7.42 -24.53 -11.22
N GLU A 204 7.33 -25.74 -11.75
CA GLU A 204 7.72 -26.02 -13.14
C GLU A 204 6.73 -25.41 -14.15
N ALA A 205 5.43 -25.72 -13.99
CA ALA A 205 4.41 -25.31 -14.96
C ALA A 205 4.20 -23.79 -15.05
N TRP A 206 4.37 -23.05 -13.94
CA TRP A 206 4.15 -21.60 -13.91
C TRP A 206 5.45 -20.80 -13.98
N GLY A 207 6.60 -21.47 -13.97
CA GLY A 207 7.94 -20.88 -13.87
C GLY A 207 8.35 -20.64 -12.42
N LYS A 208 9.62 -20.91 -12.10
CA LYS A 208 10.20 -20.74 -10.76
C LYS A 208 10.45 -19.25 -10.45
N PRO A 209 9.94 -18.70 -9.33
CA PRO A 209 10.21 -17.32 -8.95
C PRO A 209 11.63 -17.19 -8.39
N ASP A 210 12.21 -16.01 -8.60
CA ASP A 210 13.48 -15.64 -7.99
C ASP A 210 13.28 -15.03 -6.60
N LEU A 211 12.08 -14.52 -6.31
CA LEU A 211 11.68 -13.98 -5.01
C LEU A 211 10.17 -14.12 -4.81
N ILE A 212 9.77 -14.56 -3.62
CA ILE A 212 8.39 -14.51 -3.16
C ILE A 212 8.25 -13.39 -2.13
N VAL A 213 7.20 -12.58 -2.27
CA VAL A 213 6.81 -11.51 -1.35
C VAL A 213 5.44 -11.82 -0.78
N VAL A 214 5.31 -11.84 0.54
CA VAL A 214 4.02 -12.03 1.23
C VAL A 214 3.56 -10.67 1.77
N ASP A 215 2.40 -10.17 1.31
CA ASP A 215 1.79 -8.94 1.86
C ASP A 215 1.16 -9.24 3.22
N GLY A 216 2.01 -9.30 4.23
CA GLY A 216 1.71 -9.97 5.47
C GLY A 216 2.73 -9.75 6.58
N GLY A 217 2.29 -9.98 7.82
CA GLY A 217 3.17 -9.97 8.99
C GLY A 217 4.05 -11.22 9.11
N ALA A 218 4.86 -11.26 10.17
CA ALA A 218 5.79 -12.36 10.48
C ALA A 218 5.16 -13.76 10.46
N GLY A 219 3.94 -13.91 11.00
CA GLY A 219 3.23 -15.20 11.02
C GLY A 219 2.96 -15.72 9.60
N GLN A 220 2.49 -14.86 8.71
CA GLN A 220 2.19 -15.18 7.32
C GLN A 220 3.46 -15.57 6.53
N LEU A 221 4.51 -14.77 6.71
CA LEU A 221 5.83 -15.04 6.14
C LEU A 221 6.38 -16.40 6.58
N SER A 222 6.23 -16.75 7.87
CA SER A 222 6.78 -17.99 8.43
C SER A 222 6.24 -19.26 7.76
N ILE A 223 5.00 -19.23 7.26
CA ILE A 223 4.38 -20.37 6.58
C ILE A 223 5.02 -20.57 5.21
N PHE A 224 5.11 -19.50 4.43
CA PHE A 224 5.76 -19.58 3.11
C PHE A 224 7.22 -20.00 3.26
N LEU A 225 7.94 -19.49 4.26
CA LEU A 225 9.31 -19.92 4.51
C LEU A 225 9.42 -21.43 4.76
N LYS A 226 8.53 -22.00 5.59
CA LYS A 226 8.53 -23.44 5.86
C LYS A 226 8.22 -24.26 4.62
N GLU A 227 7.23 -23.86 3.82
CA GLU A 227 6.83 -24.62 2.64
C GLU A 227 7.88 -24.55 1.51
N PHE A 228 8.61 -23.44 1.38
CA PHE A 228 9.61 -23.22 0.32
C PHE A 228 11.07 -23.43 0.73
N ALA A 229 11.35 -23.89 1.96
CA ALA A 229 12.70 -24.03 2.51
C ALA A 229 13.62 -24.92 1.64
N GLU A 230 13.09 -26.03 1.13
CA GLU A 230 13.84 -26.99 0.30
C GLU A 230 14.04 -26.50 -1.15
N ASP A 231 13.19 -25.58 -1.62
CA ASP A 231 13.19 -25.12 -3.01
C ASP A 231 14.28 -24.07 -3.29
N LYS A 232 14.94 -23.58 -2.23
CA LYS A 232 15.94 -22.49 -2.26
C LYS A 232 15.38 -21.22 -2.91
N ILE A 233 14.11 -20.92 -2.66
CA ILE A 233 13.43 -19.70 -3.12
C ILE A 233 13.39 -18.71 -1.95
N PRO A 234 13.93 -17.49 -2.08
CA PRO A 234 13.86 -16.50 -1.01
C PRO A 234 12.42 -16.02 -0.84
N VAL A 235 12.00 -15.90 0.42
CA VAL A 235 10.69 -15.38 0.80
C VAL A 235 10.89 -14.21 1.74
N ILE A 236 10.23 -13.08 1.45
CA ILE A 236 10.21 -11.90 2.32
C ILE A 236 8.78 -11.47 2.61
N GLY A 237 8.56 -10.83 3.75
CA GLY A 237 7.30 -10.19 4.10
C GLY A 237 7.31 -8.71 3.75
N LEU A 238 6.13 -8.17 3.47
CA LEU A 238 5.92 -6.73 3.33
C LEU A 238 4.88 -6.27 4.34
N ALA A 239 5.32 -5.50 5.33
CA ALA A 239 4.41 -4.97 6.33
C ALA A 239 3.72 -3.69 5.83
N LYS A 240 2.40 -3.60 6.03
CA LYS A 240 1.57 -2.43 5.66
C LYS A 240 2.02 -1.11 6.29
N LYS A 241 2.82 -1.13 7.36
CA LYS A 241 3.31 0.08 8.05
C LYS A 241 4.69 0.48 7.51
N PHE A 242 4.78 1.69 6.97
CA PHE A 242 6.02 2.35 6.53
C PHE A 242 6.83 1.62 5.42
N GLU A 243 6.19 0.75 4.63
CA GLU A 243 6.88 -0.02 3.57
C GLU A 243 8.08 -0.78 4.14
N THR A 244 7.87 -1.43 5.28
CA THR A 244 8.91 -2.17 6.00
C THR A 244 8.98 -3.58 5.43
N LEU A 245 10.15 -3.98 4.94
CA LEU A 245 10.42 -5.37 4.58
C LEU A 245 10.67 -6.19 5.84
N VAL A 246 10.07 -7.36 5.92
CA VAL A 246 10.35 -8.37 6.93
C VAL A 246 11.23 -9.43 6.26
N ILE A 247 12.53 -9.42 6.59
CA ILE A 247 13.52 -10.28 5.94
C ILE A 247 13.98 -11.35 6.94
N PRO A 248 13.84 -12.64 6.63
CA PRO A 248 14.33 -13.71 7.50
C PRO A 248 15.85 -13.81 7.46
N GLY A 249 16.47 -14.24 8.57
CA GLY A 249 17.92 -14.45 8.67
C GLY A 249 18.46 -15.65 7.87
N GLY A 250 17.64 -16.30 7.03
CA GLY A 250 18.04 -17.44 6.21
C GLY A 250 16.84 -18.16 5.56
N TYR A 251 17.14 -19.17 4.74
CA TYR A 251 16.12 -19.97 4.03
C TYR A 251 15.47 -21.06 4.91
N LEU A 252 16.11 -21.42 6.02
CA LEU A 252 15.77 -22.59 6.86
C LEU A 252 14.78 -22.28 8.00
N GLY A 253 13.90 -21.28 7.84
CA GLY A 253 12.87 -20.99 8.83
C GLY A 253 13.43 -20.50 10.17
N THR A 254 14.51 -19.72 10.14
CA THR A 254 15.08 -19.10 11.35
C THR A 254 14.07 -18.13 11.97
N THR A 255 14.03 -18.09 13.30
CA THR A 255 13.14 -17.20 14.08
C THR A 255 13.57 -15.74 14.05
N ASP A 256 14.80 -15.45 13.60
CA ASP A 256 15.30 -14.09 13.49
C ASP A 256 14.75 -13.42 12.22
N MET A 257 13.86 -12.45 12.43
CA MET A 257 13.28 -11.62 11.37
C MET A 257 13.72 -10.18 11.54
N ARG A 258 14.31 -9.61 10.49
CA ARG A 258 14.78 -8.23 10.46
C ARG A 258 13.76 -7.35 9.76
N ASN A 259 13.39 -6.27 10.43
CA ASN A 259 12.54 -5.23 9.87
C ASN A 259 13.41 -4.15 9.22
N VAL A 260 13.32 -4.02 7.89
CA VAL A 260 14.09 -3.05 7.10
C VAL A 260 13.12 -2.01 6.55
N ARG A 261 13.16 -0.80 7.11
CA ARG A 261 12.39 0.32 6.58
C ARG A 261 13.05 0.83 5.29
N LEU A 262 12.30 0.85 4.21
CA LEU A 262 12.82 1.30 2.92
C LEU A 262 12.96 2.83 2.88
N PRO A 263 14.14 3.35 2.47
CA PRO A 263 14.30 4.77 2.19
C PRO A 263 13.55 5.16 0.91
N LYS A 264 13.28 6.46 0.74
CA LYS A 264 12.72 6.96 -0.53
C LYS A 264 13.67 6.67 -1.69
N GLY A 265 13.10 6.36 -2.86
CA GLY A 265 13.85 6.10 -4.08
C GLY A 265 13.41 4.83 -4.79
N ASP A 266 14.31 4.31 -5.61
CA ASP A 266 14.04 3.26 -6.60
C ASP A 266 13.48 1.96 -5.97
N VAL A 267 14.05 1.52 -4.84
CA VAL A 267 13.58 0.30 -4.14
C VAL A 267 12.14 0.47 -3.60
N LEU A 268 11.86 1.61 -2.97
CA LEU A 268 10.54 1.91 -2.42
C LEU A 268 9.49 1.94 -3.53
N ASN A 269 9.81 2.55 -4.67
CA ASN A 269 8.91 2.64 -5.81
C ASN A 269 8.52 1.25 -6.34
N LEU A 270 9.50 0.35 -6.48
CA LEU A 270 9.22 -1.02 -6.91
C LEU A 270 8.37 -1.79 -5.91
N VAL A 271 8.74 -1.78 -4.63
CA VAL A 271 8.01 -2.50 -3.58
C VAL A 271 6.58 -1.99 -3.44
N GLN A 272 6.37 -0.66 -3.50
CA GLN A 272 5.02 -0.08 -3.49
C GLN A 272 4.20 -0.52 -4.69
N ARG A 273 4.77 -0.58 -5.90
CA ARG A 273 4.04 -1.07 -7.07
C ARG A 273 3.68 -2.54 -6.97
N ILE A 274 4.59 -3.38 -6.49
CA ILE A 274 4.33 -4.80 -6.27
C ILE A 274 3.13 -4.97 -5.32
N ARG A 275 3.15 -4.29 -4.18
CA ARG A 275 2.06 -4.33 -3.21
C ARG A 275 0.75 -3.78 -3.76
N ASN A 276 0.80 -2.59 -4.34
CA ASN A 276 -0.41 -1.92 -4.83
C ASN A 276 -1.07 -2.76 -5.93
N GLU A 277 -0.29 -3.44 -6.76
CA GLU A 277 -0.81 -4.34 -7.78
C GLU A 277 -1.40 -5.62 -7.19
N ALA A 278 -0.75 -6.22 -6.19
CA ALA A 278 -1.28 -7.36 -5.44
C ALA A 278 -2.63 -7.03 -4.80
N HIS A 279 -2.68 -5.89 -4.11
CA HIS A 279 -3.89 -5.40 -3.45
C HIS A 279 -5.00 -5.07 -4.45
N ARG A 280 -4.67 -4.39 -5.56
CA ARG A 280 -5.62 -4.08 -6.64
C ARG A 280 -6.21 -5.36 -7.23
N PHE A 281 -5.39 -6.38 -7.46
CA PHE A 281 -5.83 -7.64 -8.03
C PHE A 281 -6.70 -8.47 -7.06
N ALA A 282 -6.40 -8.41 -5.76
CA ALA A 282 -7.25 -8.99 -4.72
C ALA A 282 -8.61 -8.29 -4.62
N GLN A 283 -8.63 -6.96 -4.50
CA GLN A 283 -9.86 -6.16 -4.43
C GLN A 283 -10.78 -6.40 -5.64
N ALA A 284 -10.22 -6.40 -6.86
CA ALA A 284 -11.00 -6.64 -8.07
C ALA A 284 -11.74 -8.00 -8.03
N TYR A 285 -11.13 -9.01 -7.43
CA TYR A 285 -11.72 -10.34 -7.27
C TYR A 285 -12.78 -10.40 -6.19
N HIS A 286 -12.56 -9.71 -5.05
CA HIS A 286 -13.60 -9.56 -4.03
C HIS A 286 -14.85 -8.88 -4.57
N HIS A 287 -14.71 -7.80 -5.34
CA HIS A 287 -15.84 -7.15 -5.99
C HIS A 287 -16.58 -8.10 -6.94
N LYS A 288 -15.85 -8.91 -7.72
CA LYS A 288 -16.43 -9.91 -8.62
C LYS A 288 -17.20 -11.01 -7.86
N LEU A 289 -16.65 -11.51 -6.76
CA LEU A 289 -17.31 -12.52 -5.92
C LEU A 289 -18.55 -11.97 -5.23
N PHE A 290 -18.47 -10.76 -4.69
CA PHE A 290 -19.60 -10.09 -4.05
C PHE A 290 -20.75 -9.85 -5.04
N ALA A 291 -20.45 -9.32 -6.23
CA ALA A 291 -21.45 -9.15 -7.28
C ALA A 291 -22.15 -10.48 -7.59
N ARG A 292 -21.38 -11.58 -7.73
CA ARG A 292 -21.94 -12.91 -7.99
C ARG A 292 -22.83 -13.43 -6.86
N SER A 293 -22.46 -13.23 -5.60
CA SER A 293 -23.26 -13.66 -4.45
C SER A 293 -24.60 -12.92 -4.32
N LEU A 294 -24.69 -11.69 -4.83
CA LEU A 294 -25.96 -10.96 -4.88
C LEU A 294 -26.90 -11.60 -5.90
N PHE A 295 -26.42 -11.93 -7.10
CA PHE A 295 -27.24 -12.55 -8.15
C PHE A 295 -27.65 -14.00 -7.84
N GLU A 296 -26.87 -14.74 -7.04
CA GLU A 296 -27.21 -16.11 -6.64
C GLU A 296 -28.26 -16.17 -5.52
N LYS A 297 -28.55 -15.06 -4.81
CA LYS A 297 -29.63 -14.97 -3.81
C LYS A 297 -31.01 -14.63 -4.40
N ASP A 298 -31.05 -14.19 -5.65
CA ASP A 298 -32.28 -13.84 -6.38
C ASP A 298 -32.85 -15.02 -7.21
N LYS A 299 -32.40 -16.25 -6.95
CA LYS A 299 -32.89 -17.51 -7.54
C LYS A 299 -33.28 -18.50 -6.45
#